data_AF-V6S4Y8-F1
#
_entry.id   AF-V6S4Y8-F1
#
_cell.length_a   1.000
_cell.length_b   1.000
_cell.length_c   1.000
_cell.angle_alpha   90.00
_cell.angle_beta   90.00
_cell.angle_gamma   90.00
#
_symmetry.space_group_name_H-M   'P 1'
#
loop_
_entity.id
_entity.type
_entity.pdbx_description
1 polymer ?
#
loop_
_entity_poly.entity_id
_entity_poly.type
_entity_poly.pdbx_seq_one_letter_code
_entity_poly.pdbx_strand_id
1 'polypeptide(L)'
;MRHLFFLLFVSVTVNAQIPAMHCGYDFTSYLVLDIHEDGKKENIKNLKITVVDSLGKEVVNLNNVYSFRDSNKPLQFSMNYQIDENGNKITTENPKARWFFPYAKDNYLLSIAATFPADNFSVKVEDPNKKYKTQTIQLFAFNMYVLCASQSEKTVQFGRKANRPIDIVLEKK
;
A
#
# COMPACT_ATOMS: atom_id res chain seq x y z
N MET A 1 18.50 14.76 58.05
CA MET A 1 17.37 13.86 57.73
C MET A 1 16.18 14.54 57.01
N ARG A 2 16.15 15.87 56.78
CA ARG A 2 15.00 16.55 56.14
C ARG A 2 15.11 16.71 54.61
N HIS A 3 16.29 16.52 54.03
CA HIS A 3 16.55 16.66 52.59
C HIS A 3 16.63 15.31 51.84
N LEU A 4 16.69 14.19 52.57
CA LEU A 4 16.74 12.84 51.97
C LEU A 4 15.39 12.44 51.34
N PHE A 5 14.29 12.91 51.92
CA PHE A 5 12.94 12.66 51.42
C PHE A 5 12.63 13.41 50.12
N PHE A 6 13.31 14.53 49.84
CA PHE A 6 13.09 15.32 48.63
C PHE A 6 13.73 14.67 47.39
N LEU A 7 14.84 13.95 47.58
CA LEU A 7 15.52 13.19 46.53
C LEU A 7 14.75 11.92 46.11
N LEU A 8 13.96 11.34 47.02
CA LEU A 8 13.16 10.14 46.76
C LEU A 8 11.93 10.42 45.88
N PHE A 9 11.42 11.65 45.88
CA PHE A 9 10.26 12.04 45.06
C PHE A 9 10.63 12.38 43.60
N VAL A 10 11.88 12.75 43.33
CA VAL A 10 12.36 13.03 41.96
C VAL A 10 12.70 11.74 41.19
N SER A 11 12.88 10.62 41.89
CA SER A 11 13.20 9.32 41.28
C SER A 11 12.01 8.64 40.58
N VAL A 12 10.78 9.13 40.79
CA VAL A 12 9.53 8.48 40.32
C VAL A 12 8.95 9.17 39.07
N THR A 13 9.58 10.22 38.54
CA THR A 13 9.09 10.96 37.36
C THR A 13 9.83 10.63 36.06
N VAL A 14 10.66 9.58 36.03
CA VAL A 14 11.05 8.96 34.76
C VAL A 14 9.82 8.21 34.26
N ASN A 15 8.91 8.96 33.64
CA ASN A 15 7.91 8.38 32.76
C ASN A 15 8.68 7.52 31.77
N ALA A 16 8.52 6.21 31.91
CA ALA A 16 8.90 5.26 30.89
C ALA A 16 8.23 5.69 29.59
N GLN A 17 8.95 6.46 28.77
CA GLN A 17 8.68 6.52 27.35
C GLN A 17 9.03 5.13 26.84
N ILE A 18 8.09 4.19 26.98
CA ILE A 18 8.13 2.94 26.24
C ILE A 18 8.25 3.40 24.80
N PRO A 19 9.39 3.19 24.10
CA PRO A 19 9.44 3.50 22.69
C PRO A 19 8.39 2.59 22.08
N ALA A 20 7.27 3.16 21.63
CA ALA A 20 6.33 2.44 20.81
C ALA A 20 7.19 1.84 19.68
N MET A 21 7.16 0.52 19.54
CA MET A 21 7.99 -0.20 18.59
C MET A 21 7.50 0.13 17.19
N HIS A 22 7.90 1.29 16.68
CA HIS A 22 7.53 1.79 15.38
C HIS A 22 8.27 0.99 14.32
N CYS A 23 7.49 0.36 13.47
CA CYS A 23 7.95 -0.40 12.32
C CYS A 23 8.55 0.56 11.28
N GLY A 24 9.56 0.17 10.51
CA GLY A 24 10.06 1.02 9.40
C GLY A 24 9.03 1.31 8.31
N TYR A 25 7.91 0.57 8.31
CA TYR A 25 6.76 0.76 7.43
C TYR A 25 5.54 1.33 8.16
N ASP A 26 5.74 1.83 9.39
CA ASP A 26 4.68 2.50 10.11
C ASP A 26 4.10 3.62 9.24
N PHE A 27 2.78 3.80 9.30
CA PHE A 27 2.04 4.75 8.47
C PHE A 27 1.98 4.45 6.95
N THR A 28 2.53 3.34 6.44
CA THR A 28 2.43 2.98 5.02
C THR A 28 1.48 1.81 4.80
N SER A 29 0.68 1.89 3.74
CA SER A 29 -0.16 0.81 3.22
C SER A 29 0.04 0.62 1.72
N TYR A 30 -0.39 -0.51 1.20
CA TYR A 30 -0.37 -0.79 -0.24
C TYR A 30 -1.77 -1.05 -0.78
N LEU A 31 -2.07 -0.51 -1.96
CA LEU A 31 -3.15 -1.02 -2.81
C LEU A 31 -2.54 -2.01 -3.79
N VAL A 32 -3.18 -3.17 -3.93
CA VAL A 32 -2.73 -4.26 -4.81
C VAL A 32 -3.84 -4.58 -5.80
N LEU A 33 -3.53 -4.60 -7.09
CA LEU A 33 -4.50 -4.93 -8.14
C LEU A 33 -4.07 -6.20 -8.87
N ASP A 34 -4.98 -7.14 -8.97
CA ASP A 34 -4.87 -8.32 -9.83
C ASP A 34 -5.71 -8.08 -11.07
N ILE A 35 -5.06 -7.86 -12.22
CA ILE A 35 -5.72 -7.43 -13.44
C ILE A 35 -5.48 -8.46 -14.54
N HIS A 36 -6.51 -9.21 -14.91
CA HIS A 36 -6.39 -10.33 -15.84
C HIS A 36 -7.57 -10.40 -16.85
N GLU A 37 -7.44 -11.24 -17.87
CA GLU A 37 -8.57 -11.60 -18.74
C GLU A 37 -9.43 -12.68 -18.05
N ASP A 38 -10.71 -12.78 -18.40
CA ASP A 38 -11.57 -13.84 -17.87
C ASP A 38 -10.97 -15.23 -18.14
N GLY A 39 -11.01 -16.09 -17.12
CA GLY A 39 -10.41 -17.43 -17.15
C GLY A 39 -8.87 -17.49 -17.15
N LYS A 40 -8.16 -16.36 -17.17
CA LYS A 40 -6.69 -16.32 -17.10
C LYS A 40 -6.20 -15.95 -15.71
N LYS A 41 -4.99 -16.41 -15.37
CA LYS A 41 -4.33 -16.11 -14.08
C LYS A 41 -3.19 -15.12 -14.22
N GLU A 42 -2.77 -14.83 -15.45
CA GLU A 42 -1.66 -13.94 -15.74
C GLU A 42 -2.11 -12.49 -15.71
N ASN A 43 -1.32 -11.65 -15.03
CA ASN A 43 -1.56 -10.21 -15.03
C ASN A 43 -1.29 -9.60 -16.40
N ILE A 44 -2.20 -8.73 -16.84
CA ILE A 44 -2.05 -7.95 -18.06
C ILE A 44 -1.04 -6.85 -17.79
N LYS A 45 0.03 -6.80 -18.58
CA LYS A 45 1.13 -5.84 -18.40
C LYS A 45 0.92 -4.57 -19.21
N ASN A 46 1.70 -3.54 -18.87
CA ASN A 46 1.78 -2.26 -19.59
C ASN A 46 0.48 -1.44 -19.62
N LEU A 47 -0.41 -1.65 -18.65
CA LEU A 47 -1.57 -0.81 -18.42
C LEU A 47 -1.18 0.52 -17.75
N LYS A 48 -1.89 1.59 -18.10
CA LYS A 48 -1.85 2.87 -17.37
C LYS A 48 -2.95 2.85 -16.32
N ILE A 49 -2.56 2.89 -15.06
CA ILE A 49 -3.50 2.74 -13.94
C ILE A 49 -3.27 3.87 -12.95
N THR A 50 -4.30 4.70 -12.76
CA THR A 50 -4.22 5.89 -11.91
C THR A 50 -5.37 5.92 -10.91
N VAL A 51 -5.12 6.54 -9.75
CA VAL A 51 -6.20 6.90 -8.83
C VAL A 51 -6.90 8.15 -9.36
N VAL A 52 -8.22 8.14 -9.36
CA VAL A 52 -9.08 9.24 -9.79
C VAL A 52 -10.06 9.65 -8.70
N ASP A 53 -10.46 10.92 -8.72
CA ASP A 53 -11.52 11.45 -7.86
C ASP A 53 -12.92 11.11 -8.39
N SER A 54 -13.95 11.59 -7.69
CA SER A 54 -15.36 11.39 -8.06
C SER A 54 -15.76 12.01 -9.41
N LEU A 55 -14.93 12.90 -9.96
CA LEU A 55 -15.12 13.51 -11.29
C LEU A 55 -14.30 12.78 -12.37
N GLY A 56 -13.57 11.72 -12.00
CA GLY A 56 -12.71 10.96 -12.89
C GLY A 56 -11.37 11.63 -13.21
N LYS A 57 -10.99 12.68 -12.48
CA LYS A 57 -9.71 13.36 -12.65
C LYS A 57 -8.61 12.65 -11.86
N GLU A 58 -7.42 12.55 -12.45
CA GLU A 58 -6.26 11.94 -11.79
C GLU A 58 -5.89 12.69 -10.50
N VAL A 59 -5.74 11.92 -9.41
CA VAL A 59 -5.38 12.44 -8.10
C VAL A 59 -3.87 12.64 -8.05
N VAL A 60 -3.44 13.86 -7.73
CA VAL A 60 -2.04 14.22 -7.58
C VAL A 60 -1.63 14.12 -6.11
N ASN A 61 -0.49 13.48 -5.84
CA ASN A 61 0.09 13.34 -4.51
C ASN A 61 0.78 14.63 -4.06
N LEU A 62 0.00 15.69 -3.86
CA LEU A 62 0.52 17.00 -3.48
C LEU A 62 1.21 16.93 -2.12
N ASN A 63 2.48 17.34 -2.09
CA ASN A 63 3.29 17.39 -0.86
C ASN A 63 3.28 16.09 -0.04
N ASN A 64 3.22 14.94 -0.71
CA ASN A 64 3.19 13.61 -0.08
C ASN A 64 2.00 13.35 0.86
N VAL A 65 0.86 14.04 0.66
CA VAL A 65 -0.32 13.87 1.52
C VAL A 65 -0.92 12.47 1.44
N TYR A 66 -0.85 11.82 0.29
CA TYR A 66 -1.45 10.50 0.05
C TYR A 66 -0.44 9.38 -0.05
N SER A 67 0.83 9.68 -0.33
CA SER A 67 1.92 8.72 -0.38
C SER A 67 3.23 9.41 -0.01
N PHE A 68 4.12 8.71 0.68
CA PHE A 68 5.45 9.23 1.01
C PHE A 68 6.43 9.19 -0.16
N ARG A 69 5.99 8.75 -1.36
CA ARG A 69 6.78 8.66 -2.58
C ARG A 69 6.13 9.47 -3.70
N ASP A 70 6.94 9.91 -4.66
CA ASP A 70 6.47 10.56 -5.88
C ASP A 70 5.60 11.80 -5.65
N SER A 71 6.09 12.70 -4.79
CA SER A 71 5.45 14.00 -4.52
C SER A 71 5.15 14.77 -5.81
N ASN A 72 3.98 15.43 -5.84
CA ASN A 72 3.48 16.26 -6.92
C ASN A 72 3.30 15.54 -8.26
N LYS A 73 3.22 14.20 -8.24
CA LYS A 73 2.87 13.38 -9.41
C LYS A 73 1.50 12.73 -9.22
N PRO A 74 0.84 12.27 -10.29
CA PRO A 74 -0.34 11.43 -10.18
C PRO A 74 -0.06 10.17 -9.37
N LEU A 75 -1.03 9.76 -8.56
CA LEU A 75 -1.02 8.47 -7.89
C LEU A 75 -1.19 7.37 -8.93
N GLN A 76 -0.08 6.78 -9.34
CA GLN A 76 -0.02 5.81 -10.43
C GLN A 76 0.50 4.46 -9.93
N PHE A 77 -0.19 3.38 -10.30
CA PHE A 77 0.24 2.03 -9.95
C PHE A 77 1.42 1.60 -10.83
N SER A 78 2.28 0.78 -10.25
CA SER A 78 3.42 0.17 -10.94
C SER A 78 3.43 -1.33 -10.70
N MET A 79 3.92 -2.09 -11.67
CA MET A 79 4.08 -3.53 -11.49
C MET A 79 5.05 -3.81 -10.36
N ASN A 80 4.70 -4.77 -9.50
CA ASN A 80 5.65 -5.34 -8.56
C ASN A 80 6.85 -5.92 -9.32
N TYR A 81 7.97 -5.96 -8.63
CA TYR A 81 9.24 -6.40 -9.22
C TYR A 81 9.99 -7.27 -8.23
N GLN A 82 10.97 -8.02 -8.74
CA GLN A 82 11.83 -8.82 -7.90
C GLN A 82 13.04 -8.01 -7.42
N ILE A 83 13.48 -8.33 -6.21
CA ILE A 83 14.68 -7.79 -5.58
C ILE A 83 15.64 -8.90 -5.20
N ASP A 84 16.93 -8.57 -5.14
CA ASP A 84 17.98 -9.45 -4.61
C ASP A 84 18.00 -9.45 -3.07
N GLU A 85 18.99 -10.15 -2.50
CA GLU A 85 19.20 -10.25 -1.05
C GLU A 85 19.51 -8.88 -0.40
N ASN A 86 20.04 -7.94 -1.17
CA ASN A 86 20.40 -6.60 -0.76
C ASN A 86 19.26 -5.59 -0.97
N GLY A 87 18.12 -6.01 -1.54
CA GLY A 87 16.97 -5.16 -1.83
C GLY A 87 17.04 -4.39 -3.15
N ASN A 88 18.03 -4.68 -4.00
CA ASN A 88 18.16 -4.05 -5.32
C ASN A 88 17.20 -4.71 -6.31
N LYS A 89 16.56 -3.90 -7.16
CA LYS A 89 15.72 -4.40 -8.25
C LYS A 89 16.55 -5.21 -9.23
N ILE A 90 16.06 -6.40 -9.58
CA ILE A 90 16.71 -7.28 -10.56
C ILE A 90 15.88 -7.37 -11.84
N THR A 91 16.57 -7.62 -12.95
CA THR A 91 15.99 -7.84 -14.28
C THR A 91 16.39 -9.18 -14.90
N THR A 92 17.34 -9.88 -14.29
CA THR A 92 17.85 -11.18 -14.72
C THR A 92 17.44 -12.27 -13.73
N GLU A 93 17.43 -13.52 -14.18
CA GLU A 93 17.12 -14.65 -13.32
C GLU A 93 18.12 -14.74 -12.16
N ASN A 94 17.58 -14.76 -10.93
CA ASN A 94 18.36 -14.93 -9.72
C ASN A 94 17.64 -15.96 -8.83
N PRO A 95 18.29 -17.07 -8.44
CA PRO A 95 17.66 -18.10 -7.62
C PRO A 95 17.27 -17.62 -6.22
N LYS A 96 17.83 -16.51 -5.75
CA LYS A 96 17.51 -15.87 -4.46
C LYS A 96 16.59 -14.66 -4.60
N ALA A 97 15.98 -14.48 -5.78
CA ALA A 97 15.02 -13.43 -6.03
C ALA A 97 13.80 -13.57 -5.10
N ARG A 98 13.34 -12.44 -4.58
CA ARG A 98 12.04 -12.34 -3.88
C ARG A 98 11.25 -11.17 -4.43
N TRP A 99 9.93 -11.23 -4.32
CA TRP A 99 9.09 -10.09 -4.66
C TRP A 99 9.36 -8.92 -3.72
N PHE A 100 9.42 -7.70 -4.28
CA PHE A 100 9.59 -6.46 -3.52
C PHE A 100 8.49 -6.35 -2.47
N PHE A 101 7.24 -6.51 -2.90
CA PHE A 101 6.13 -6.70 -1.99
C PHE A 101 5.80 -8.21 -1.89
N PRO A 102 6.01 -8.86 -0.74
CA PRO A 102 5.92 -10.33 -0.63
C PRO A 102 4.49 -10.88 -0.73
N TYR A 103 3.48 -10.03 -0.49
CA TYR A 103 2.06 -10.42 -0.56
C TYR A 103 1.45 -10.24 -1.96
N ALA A 104 2.24 -9.79 -2.92
CA ALA A 104 1.87 -9.64 -4.31
C ALA A 104 2.90 -10.36 -5.19
N LYS A 105 2.46 -10.98 -6.29
CA LYS A 105 3.36 -11.55 -7.29
C LYS A 105 3.70 -10.49 -8.31
N ASP A 106 3.36 -10.69 -9.58
CA ASP A 106 3.47 -9.72 -10.66
C ASP A 106 2.27 -8.76 -10.72
N ASN A 107 1.57 -8.55 -9.61
CA ASN A 107 0.44 -7.63 -9.51
C ASN A 107 0.89 -6.16 -9.59
N TYR A 108 -0.08 -5.27 -9.80
CA TYR A 108 0.15 -3.83 -9.69
C TYR A 108 0.08 -3.36 -8.25
N LEU A 109 0.95 -2.42 -7.90
CA LEU A 109 1.12 -1.88 -6.56
C LEU A 109 1.12 -0.35 -6.57
N LEU A 110 0.50 0.22 -5.54
CA LEU A 110 0.63 1.63 -5.18
C LEU A 110 0.87 1.73 -3.67
N SER A 111 1.99 2.36 -3.29
CA SER A 111 2.27 2.70 -1.90
C SER A 111 1.49 3.97 -1.53
N ILE A 112 0.77 3.94 -0.43
CA ILE A 112 -0.03 5.05 0.08
C ILE A 112 0.20 5.21 1.59
N ALA A 113 -0.16 6.37 2.12
CA ALA A 113 -0.27 6.57 3.56
C ALA A 113 -1.38 5.68 4.14
N ALA A 114 -1.21 5.20 5.36
CA ALA A 114 -2.21 4.40 6.08
C ALA A 114 -3.51 5.19 6.35
N THR A 115 -3.43 6.52 6.33
CA THR A 115 -4.55 7.46 6.48
C THR A 115 -5.23 7.82 5.15
N PHE A 116 -4.80 7.22 4.04
CA PHE A 116 -5.38 7.50 2.73
C PHE A 116 -6.89 7.22 2.71
N PRO A 117 -7.74 8.21 2.36
CA PRO A 117 -9.19 8.05 2.42
C PRO A 117 -9.71 7.33 1.17
N ALA A 118 -9.45 6.01 1.10
CA ALA A 118 -9.72 5.18 -0.08
C ALA A 118 -11.16 5.27 -0.58
N ASP A 119 -12.15 5.35 0.31
CA ASP A 119 -13.58 5.41 -0.04
C ASP A 119 -13.97 6.63 -0.88
N ASN A 120 -13.12 7.68 -0.94
CA ASN A 120 -13.37 8.88 -1.75
C ASN A 120 -12.84 8.78 -3.18
N PHE A 121 -12.16 7.69 -3.54
CA PHE A 121 -11.42 7.57 -4.78
C PHE A 121 -11.76 6.30 -5.55
N SER A 122 -11.41 6.29 -6.83
CA SER A 122 -11.49 5.12 -7.69
C SER A 122 -10.16 4.85 -8.37
N VAL A 123 -9.98 3.64 -8.88
CA VAL A 123 -8.88 3.29 -9.78
C VAL A 123 -9.41 3.29 -11.19
N LYS A 124 -8.76 4.03 -12.08
CA LYS A 124 -8.99 4.01 -13.52
C LYS A 124 -7.94 3.16 -14.20
N VAL A 125 -8.36 2.14 -14.94
CA VAL A 125 -7.51 1.23 -15.70
C VAL A 125 -7.66 1.54 -17.19
N GLU A 126 -6.57 1.96 -17.84
CA GLU A 126 -6.50 2.30 -19.25
C GLU A 126 -5.46 1.42 -19.96
N ASP A 127 -5.83 0.85 -21.11
CA ASP A 127 -4.88 0.14 -21.98
C ASP A 127 -4.37 1.08 -23.09
N PRO A 128 -3.09 1.45 -23.09
CA PRO A 128 -2.50 2.28 -24.14
C PRO A 128 -2.65 1.67 -25.55
N ASN A 129 -2.71 0.34 -25.66
CA ASN A 129 -2.84 -0.36 -26.94
C ASN A 129 -4.30 -0.51 -27.40
N LYS A 130 -5.27 -0.05 -26.60
CA LYS A 130 -6.72 -0.09 -26.89
C LYS A 130 -7.27 -1.49 -27.17
N LYS A 131 -6.62 -2.55 -26.67
CA LYS A 131 -7.12 -3.93 -26.73
C LYS A 131 -8.25 -4.17 -25.74
N TYR A 132 -8.20 -3.49 -24.58
CA TYR A 132 -9.21 -3.62 -23.54
C TYR A 132 -10.01 -2.33 -23.35
N LYS A 133 -11.24 -2.46 -22.83
CA LYS A 133 -12.07 -1.33 -22.44
C LYS A 133 -11.50 -0.66 -21.18
N THR A 134 -11.60 0.67 -21.11
CA THR A 134 -11.30 1.43 -19.89
C THR A 134 -12.31 1.05 -18.81
N GLN A 135 -11.83 0.80 -17.60
CA GLN A 135 -12.68 0.53 -16.44
C GLN A 135 -12.35 1.47 -15.29
N THR A 136 -13.34 1.74 -14.44
CA THR A 136 -13.17 2.52 -13.21
C THR A 136 -13.78 1.75 -12.05
N ILE A 137 -12.98 1.47 -11.03
CA ILE A 137 -13.31 0.62 -9.91
C ILE A 137 -13.22 1.45 -8.62
N GLN A 138 -14.30 1.50 -7.86
CA GLN A 138 -14.34 2.19 -6.57
C GLN A 138 -13.37 1.54 -5.58
N LEU A 139 -12.57 2.36 -4.89
CA LEU A 139 -11.73 1.91 -3.79
C LEU A 139 -12.49 1.94 -2.48
N PHE A 140 -12.06 1.09 -1.55
CA PHE A 140 -12.55 1.05 -0.19
C PHE A 140 -11.41 0.91 0.81
N ALA A 141 -11.62 1.36 2.05
CA ALA A 141 -10.62 1.27 3.12
C ALA A 141 -10.11 -0.17 3.32
N PHE A 142 -10.99 -1.18 3.17
CA PHE A 142 -10.61 -2.59 3.32
C PHE A 142 -9.75 -3.14 2.16
N ASN A 143 -9.55 -2.38 1.08
CA ASN A 143 -8.61 -2.75 0.01
C ASN A 143 -7.15 -2.43 0.37
N MET A 144 -6.91 -1.68 1.45
CA MET A 144 -5.57 -1.27 1.86
C MET A 144 -4.85 -2.37 2.66
N TYR A 145 -3.67 -2.75 2.20
CA TYR A 145 -2.75 -3.65 2.90
C TYR A 145 -1.97 -2.88 3.95
N VAL A 146 -2.44 -2.89 5.19
CA VAL A 146 -1.75 -2.27 6.34
C VAL A 146 -0.62 -3.20 6.80
N LEU A 147 0.62 -2.70 6.84
CA LEU A 147 1.81 -3.53 7.08
C LEU A 147 2.16 -3.72 8.55
N CYS A 148 1.94 -2.69 9.37
CA CYS A 148 2.30 -2.72 10.79
C CYS A 148 1.06 -2.33 11.60
N ALA A 149 0.16 -3.31 11.83
CA ALA A 149 -0.99 -3.14 12.71
C ALA A 149 -0.61 -3.48 14.15
N SER A 150 -0.98 -2.62 15.09
CA SER A 150 -0.89 -2.89 16.53
C SER A 150 -1.78 -4.09 16.91
N GLN A 151 -1.48 -4.75 18.03
CA GLN A 151 -2.20 -5.96 18.44
C GLN A 151 -3.70 -5.71 18.73
N SER A 152 -4.08 -4.46 19.05
CA SER A 152 -5.46 -3.97 19.13
C SER A 152 -6.11 -3.77 17.76
N GLU A 153 -5.39 -3.29 16.75
CA GLU A 153 -5.93 -3.16 15.38
C GLU A 153 -6.14 -4.50 14.70
N LYS A 154 -5.34 -5.52 15.07
CA LYS A 154 -5.59 -6.92 14.69
C LYS A 154 -6.94 -7.44 15.19
N THR A 155 -7.49 -6.88 16.28
CA THR A 155 -8.81 -7.31 16.78
C THR A 155 -9.98 -6.83 15.91
N VAL A 156 -9.82 -5.74 15.16
CA VAL A 156 -10.80 -5.28 14.16
C VAL A 156 -10.69 -6.08 12.85
N GLN A 157 -9.57 -6.80 12.65
CA GLN A 157 -9.36 -7.72 11.54
C GLN A 157 -9.96 -9.13 11.78
N PHE A 158 -10.67 -9.39 12.89
CA PHE A 158 -11.43 -10.63 13.05
C PHE A 158 -12.69 -10.62 12.17
N GLY A 159 -12.48 -10.98 10.92
CA GLY A 159 -13.44 -11.34 9.90
C GLY A 159 -12.69 -11.84 8.68
N ARG A 160 -13.34 -12.56 7.76
CA ARG A 160 -12.75 -13.08 6.50
C ARG A 160 -12.20 -12.00 5.53
N LYS A 161 -12.01 -10.76 5.99
CA LYS A 161 -11.42 -9.62 5.28
C LYS A 161 -9.90 -9.68 5.40
N ALA A 162 -9.31 -10.73 4.85
CA ALA A 162 -7.87 -10.79 4.62
C ALA A 162 -7.50 -9.73 3.58
N ASN A 163 -6.36 -9.05 3.77
CA ASN A 163 -5.78 -8.17 2.74
C ASN A 163 -5.70 -8.96 1.43
N ARG A 164 -6.57 -8.63 0.46
CA ARG A 164 -6.67 -9.34 -0.83
C ARG A 164 -6.53 -8.34 -1.96
N PRO A 165 -5.93 -8.74 -3.10
CA PRO A 165 -5.83 -7.86 -4.24
C PRO A 165 -7.25 -7.49 -4.70
N ILE A 166 -7.39 -6.28 -5.23
CA ILE A 166 -8.60 -5.91 -5.96
C ILE A 166 -8.54 -6.68 -7.28
N ASP A 167 -9.48 -7.60 -7.43
CA ASP A 167 -9.64 -8.42 -8.62
C ASP A 167 -10.33 -7.62 -9.72
N ILE A 168 -9.70 -7.49 -10.89
CA ILE A 168 -10.19 -6.70 -12.01
C ILE A 168 -10.09 -7.54 -13.29
N VAL A 169 -11.24 -7.97 -13.80
CA VAL A 169 -11.33 -8.71 -15.05
C VAL A 169 -11.53 -7.75 -16.22
N LEU A 170 -10.55 -7.67 -17.12
CA LEU A 170 -10.63 -6.79 -18.29
C LEU A 170 -11.40 -7.42 -19.45
N GLU A 171 -12.40 -6.71 -19.93
CA GLU A 171 -13.10 -7.00 -21.17
C GLU A 171 -12.31 -6.49 -22.38
N LYS A 172 -12.24 -7.33 -23.43
CA LYS A 172 -11.75 -6.90 -24.74
C LYS A 172 -12.70 -5.88 -25.36
N LYS A 173 -12.13 -4.93 -26.11
CA LYS A 173 -12.88 -3.93 -26.86
C LYS A 173 -13.44 -4.49 -28.16
#